data_AF-A0A077KK56-F1
#
_entry.id   AF-A0A077KK56-F1
#
_cell.length_a   1.000
_cell.length_b   1.000
_cell.length_c   1.000
_cell.angle_alpha   90.00
_cell.angle_beta   90.00
_cell.angle_gamma   90.00
#
_symmetry.space_group_name_H-M   'P 1'
#
loop_
_entity.id
_entity.type
_entity.pdbx_description
1 polymer ?
#
loop_
_entity_poly.entity_id
_entity_poly.type
_entity_poly.pdbx_seq_one_letter_code
_entity_poly.pdbx_strand_id
1 'polypeptide(L)'
;MKKLFLLLLTAFLFIGCSSDDDTIYDYVGTWSGTYEGGDKGVWNFVVDKTGKVSGTMHSDVSSENYNISGNVSTSGDLIGTVGLPSKGEFKGKLNLDKKGNGSWSNTLPTPAQYGTWKGDKK
;
A
#
# COMPACT_ATOMS: atom_id res chain seq x y z
N MET A 1 -46.04 -34.75 -34.07
CA MET A 1 -46.08 -33.47 -33.30
C MET A 1 -45.44 -33.79 -31.95
N LYS A 2 -44.32 -33.21 -31.50
CA LYS A 2 -43.99 -31.80 -31.36
C LYS A 2 -42.48 -31.60 -31.54
N LYS A 3 -42.16 -30.40 -31.99
CA LYS A 3 -40.87 -29.93 -32.49
C LYS A 3 -39.87 -29.82 -31.32
N LEU A 4 -38.68 -30.38 -31.49
CA LEU A 4 -37.51 -30.14 -30.64
C LEU A 4 -37.06 -28.70 -30.87
N PHE A 5 -37.65 -27.78 -30.12
CA PHE A 5 -37.35 -26.35 -30.11
C PHE A 5 -36.44 -26.07 -28.90
N LEU A 6 -35.45 -25.20 -29.11
CA LEU A 6 -34.46 -24.68 -28.15
C LEU A 6 -33.22 -25.55 -27.88
N LEU A 7 -32.23 -25.44 -28.77
CA LEU A 7 -30.85 -25.87 -28.52
C LEU A 7 -29.86 -24.75 -28.87
N LEU A 8 -30.21 -23.50 -28.55
CA LEU A 8 -29.43 -22.30 -28.91
C LEU A 8 -29.68 -21.17 -27.90
N LEU A 9 -29.44 -21.42 -26.61
CA LEU A 9 -29.34 -20.32 -25.62
C LEU A 9 -28.58 -20.73 -24.34
N THR A 10 -27.41 -21.38 -24.46
CA THR A 10 -26.55 -21.69 -23.31
C THR A 10 -25.15 -21.06 -23.39
N ALA A 11 -24.90 -20.20 -24.39
CA ALA A 11 -23.54 -19.72 -24.67
C ALA A 11 -23.12 -18.39 -23.99
N PHE A 12 -23.77 -17.97 -22.89
CA PHE A 12 -23.40 -16.72 -22.21
C PHE A 12 -23.37 -16.76 -20.67
N LEU A 13 -23.26 -17.95 -20.06
CA LEU A 13 -23.19 -18.07 -18.60
C LEU A 13 -21.75 -18.18 -18.04
N PHE A 14 -20.73 -17.88 -18.83
CA PHE A 14 -19.35 -17.79 -18.33
C PHE A 14 -18.88 -16.33 -18.22
N ILE A 15 -19.72 -15.45 -17.67
CA ILE A 15 -19.17 -14.25 -17.02
C ILE A 15 -18.49 -14.78 -15.77
N GLY A 16 -17.18 -14.98 -15.89
CA GLY A 16 -16.32 -15.50 -14.84
C GLY A 16 -16.56 -14.73 -13.55
N CYS A 17 -16.96 -15.47 -12.53
CA CYS A 17 -16.81 -15.02 -11.15
C CYS A 17 -15.30 -14.99 -10.89
N SER A 18 -14.61 -13.87 -11.14
CA SER A 18 -13.39 -13.60 -10.40
C SER A 18 -13.87 -13.27 -8.99
N SER A 19 -13.93 -14.28 -8.13
CA SER A 19 -13.89 -14.04 -6.70
C SER A 19 -12.50 -13.48 -6.41
N ASP A 20 -12.33 -12.19 -6.70
CA ASP A 20 -11.22 -11.39 -6.21
C ASP A 20 -11.46 -11.23 -4.70
N ASP A 21 -11.26 -12.34 -3.98
CA ASP A 21 -11.18 -12.32 -2.53
C ASP A 21 -9.86 -11.62 -2.22
N ASP A 22 -9.92 -10.29 -2.13
CA ASP A 22 -8.84 -9.45 -1.66
C ASP A 22 -8.33 -10.01 -0.32
N THR A 23 -7.15 -10.64 -0.34
CA THR A 23 -6.55 -11.22 0.87
C THR A 23 -5.41 -10.34 1.36
N ILE A 24 -5.21 -10.31 2.68
CA ILE A 24 -4.05 -9.61 3.24
C ILE A 24 -2.72 -10.23 2.77
N TYR A 25 -2.71 -11.51 2.37
CA TYR A 25 -1.52 -12.25 1.99
C TYR A 25 -0.81 -11.69 0.75
N ASP A 26 -1.56 -11.03 -0.14
CA ASP A 26 -1.00 -10.36 -1.31
C ASP A 26 -0.04 -9.22 -0.94
N TYR A 27 -0.23 -8.62 0.25
CA TYR A 27 0.59 -7.52 0.76
C TYR A 27 1.65 -7.96 1.77
N VAL A 28 1.52 -9.14 2.40
CA VAL A 28 2.48 -9.68 3.38
C VAL A 28 3.89 -9.76 2.79
N GLY A 29 4.87 -9.21 3.48
CA GLY A 29 6.28 -9.24 3.08
C GLY A 29 6.98 -7.90 3.26
N THR A 30 8.19 -7.81 2.72
CA THR A 30 9.03 -6.62 2.80
C THR A 30 8.77 -5.71 1.61
N TRP A 31 8.53 -4.44 1.91
CA TRP A 31 8.38 -3.36 0.95
C TRP A 31 9.49 -2.34 1.16
N SER A 32 9.93 -1.69 0.08
CA SER A 32 10.90 -0.60 0.18
C SER A 32 10.77 0.35 -0.99
N GLY A 33 11.25 1.58 -0.80
CA GLY A 33 11.24 2.57 -1.86
C GLY A 33 11.85 3.88 -1.44
N THR A 34 11.43 4.94 -2.13
CA THR A 34 11.92 6.31 -1.92
C THR A 34 10.77 7.24 -1.58
N TYR A 35 11.08 8.34 -0.91
CA TYR A 35 10.18 9.46 -0.71
C TYR A 35 10.86 10.77 -1.12
N GLU A 36 10.05 11.75 -1.47
CA GLU A 36 10.47 13.09 -1.91
C GLU A 36 9.46 14.15 -1.44
N GLY A 37 9.81 15.43 -1.50
CA GLY A 37 8.99 16.55 -1.04
C GLY A 37 9.80 17.55 -0.22
N GLY A 38 9.28 17.93 0.95
CA GLY A 38 9.99 18.78 1.93
C GLY A 38 11.29 18.14 2.46
N ASP A 39 11.37 16.82 2.39
CA ASP A 39 12.54 15.99 2.67
C ASP A 39 12.60 14.86 1.63
N LYS A 40 13.70 14.10 1.57
CA LYS A 40 13.86 12.96 0.68
C LYS A 40 14.72 11.87 1.29
N GLY A 41 14.52 10.66 0.79
CA GLY A 41 15.38 9.53 1.12
C GLY A 41 14.72 8.20 0.84
N VAL A 42 15.04 7.21 1.67
CA VAL A 42 14.61 5.82 1.49
C VAL A 42 13.74 5.35 2.65
N TRP A 43 12.87 4.39 2.39
CA TRP A 43 12.08 3.73 3.42
C TRP A 43 12.03 2.22 3.17
N ASN A 44 11.78 1.46 4.24
CA ASN A 44 11.43 0.04 4.15
C ASN A 44 10.45 -0.31 5.27
N PHE A 45 9.54 -1.24 5.03
CA PHE A 45 8.69 -1.81 6.07
C PHE A 45 8.32 -3.25 5.77
N VAL A 46 7.84 -3.95 6.79
CA VAL A 46 7.26 -5.29 6.70
C VAL A 46 5.77 -5.19 6.97
N VAL A 47 4.95 -5.83 6.12
CA VAL A 47 3.54 -6.14 6.38
C VAL A 47 3.48 -7.57 6.91
N ASP A 48 2.94 -7.75 8.11
CA ASP A 48 2.71 -9.08 8.67
C ASP A 48 1.35 -9.67 8.26
N LYS A 49 1.09 -10.93 8.65
CA LYS A 49 -0.14 -11.67 8.29
C LYS A 49 -1.42 -11.06 8.88
N THR A 50 -1.31 -10.13 9.82
CA THR A 50 -2.44 -9.39 10.39
C THR A 50 -2.67 -8.05 9.69
N GLY A 51 -1.80 -7.69 8.75
CA GLY A 51 -1.78 -6.40 8.07
C GLY A 51 -1.02 -5.31 8.81
N LYS A 52 -0.42 -5.62 9.96
CA LYS A 52 0.38 -4.65 10.72
C LYS A 52 1.65 -4.31 9.95
N VAL A 53 1.98 -3.02 9.95
CA VAL A 53 3.16 -2.44 9.32
C VAL A 53 4.18 -2.03 10.37
N SER A 54 5.43 -2.40 10.16
CA SER A 54 6.59 -1.96 10.96
C SER A 54 7.79 -1.72 10.06
N GLY A 55 8.44 -0.58 10.17
CA GLY A 55 9.56 -0.22 9.30
C GLY A 55 10.31 1.04 9.73
N THR A 56 11.15 1.52 8.83
CA THR A 56 11.92 2.74 9.01
C THR A 56 11.97 3.58 7.74
N MET A 57 12.18 4.88 7.93
CA MET A 57 12.45 5.89 6.92
C MET A 57 13.77 6.58 7.27
N HIS A 58 14.63 6.81 6.29
CA HIS A 58 15.91 7.50 6.44
C HIS A 58 15.95 8.74 5.56
N SER A 59 16.29 9.89 6.15
CA SER A 59 16.46 11.15 5.43
C SER A 59 17.87 11.29 4.87
N ASP A 60 17.99 11.55 3.58
CA ASP A 60 19.26 11.90 2.93
C ASP A 60 19.68 13.34 3.23
N VAL A 61 18.78 14.17 3.79
CA VAL A 61 19.02 15.59 4.08
C VAL A 61 19.54 15.78 5.50
N SER A 62 18.86 15.19 6.49
CA SER A 62 19.23 15.31 7.91
C SER A 62 20.07 14.13 8.42
N SER A 63 20.16 13.04 7.65
CA SER A 63 20.75 11.76 8.09
C SER A 63 20.02 11.13 9.29
N GLU A 64 18.79 11.57 9.57
CA GLU A 64 17.96 11.03 10.66
C GLU A 64 17.19 9.77 10.22
N ASN A 65 16.79 8.98 11.22
CA ASN A 65 15.95 7.80 11.03
C ASN A 65 14.63 7.96 11.79
N TYR A 66 13.55 7.59 11.14
CA TYR A 66 12.20 7.63 11.68
C TYR A 66 11.57 6.24 11.63
N ASN A 67 10.79 5.90 12.65
CA ASN A 67 10.02 4.66 12.66
C ASN A 67 8.75 4.82 11.83
N ILE A 68 8.40 3.81 11.05
CA ILE A 68 7.10 3.67 10.39
C ILE A 68 6.31 2.61 11.14
N SER A 69 5.08 2.93 11.54
CA SER A 69 4.13 1.95 12.08
C SER A 69 2.71 2.22 11.59
N GLY A 70 1.91 1.17 11.36
CA GLY A 70 0.58 1.32 10.77
C GLY A 70 -0.10 -0.01 10.46
N ASN A 71 -1.08 0.03 9.56
CA ASN A 71 -1.76 -1.14 9.03
C ASN A 71 -2.04 -1.00 7.52
N VAL A 72 -2.15 -2.15 6.85
CA VAL A 72 -2.64 -2.31 5.48
C VAL A 72 -3.96 -3.08 5.53
N SER A 73 -4.98 -2.58 4.83
CA SER A 73 -6.25 -3.29 4.64
C SER A 73 -6.14 -4.40 3.60
N THR A 74 -7.16 -5.25 3.49
CA THR A 74 -7.25 -6.25 2.40
C THR A 74 -7.36 -5.60 1.01
N SER A 75 -7.84 -4.35 0.92
CA SER A 75 -7.86 -3.57 -0.32
C SER A 75 -6.52 -2.88 -0.64
N GLY A 76 -5.47 -3.12 0.15
CA GLY A 76 -4.14 -2.54 -0.03
C GLY A 76 -3.98 -1.11 0.50
N ASP A 77 -4.97 -0.57 1.22
CA ASP A 77 -4.91 0.80 1.75
C ASP A 77 -3.99 0.84 2.97
N LEU A 78 -2.93 1.65 2.89
CA LEU A 78 -1.93 1.84 3.93
C LEU A 78 -2.25 3.08 4.75
N ILE A 79 -2.40 2.90 6.06
CA ILE A 79 -2.51 3.98 7.03
C ILE A 79 -1.45 3.77 8.11
N GLY A 80 -0.48 4.69 8.16
CA GLY A 80 0.59 4.65 9.12
C GLY A 80 1.02 6.02 9.63
N THR A 81 1.97 5.98 10.53
CA THR A 81 2.61 7.13 11.14
C THR A 81 4.12 7.03 11.00
N VAL A 82 4.80 8.18 10.92
CA VAL A 82 6.25 8.31 10.84
C VAL A 82 6.76 9.28 11.91
N GLY A 83 7.80 8.91 12.67
CA GLY A 83 8.57 9.88 13.47
C GLY A 83 9.01 9.46 14.88
N LEU A 84 9.86 10.32 15.50
CA LEU A 84 10.41 10.23 16.87
C LEU A 84 10.74 11.65 17.40
N PRO A 85 10.12 12.18 18.47
CA PRO A 85 8.70 12.22 18.76
C PRO A 85 8.01 13.33 17.95
N SER A 86 7.22 12.93 16.95
CA SER A 86 6.10 13.65 16.33
C SER A 86 5.46 12.63 15.38
N LYS A 87 4.14 12.41 15.48
CA LYS A 87 3.45 11.38 14.69
C LYS A 87 3.04 11.96 13.33
N GLY A 88 4.01 12.13 12.44
CA GLY A 88 3.74 12.43 11.04
C GLY A 88 2.88 11.34 10.41
N GLU A 89 2.21 11.62 9.30
CA GLU A 89 1.40 10.65 8.59
C GLU A 89 2.21 9.96 7.49
N PHE A 90 1.95 8.68 7.27
CA PHE A 90 2.47 7.90 6.15
C PHE A 90 1.31 7.08 5.57
N LYS A 91 0.74 7.53 4.45
CA LYS A 91 -0.50 6.96 3.87
C LYS A 91 -0.29 6.62 2.41
N GLY A 92 -1.04 5.65 1.89
CA GLY A 92 -1.07 5.36 0.45
C GLY A 92 -1.73 4.05 0.12
N LYS A 93 -1.37 3.46 -1.02
CA LYS A 93 -1.92 2.20 -1.51
C LYS A 93 -0.82 1.27 -2.01
N LEU A 94 -0.91 0.01 -1.60
CA LEU A 94 -0.15 -1.11 -2.14
C LEU A 94 -1.03 -1.83 -3.16
N ASN A 95 -0.46 -2.21 -4.29
CA ASN A 95 -1.19 -2.82 -5.39
C ASN A 95 -0.71 -4.27 -5.62
N LEU A 96 -1.59 -5.08 -6.22
CA LEU A 96 -1.32 -6.49 -6.53
C LEU A 96 -0.19 -6.67 -7.56
N ASP A 97 0.14 -5.63 -8.33
CA ASP A 97 1.30 -5.60 -9.24
C ASP A 97 2.64 -5.37 -8.51
N LYS A 98 2.63 -5.46 -7.17
CA LYS A 98 3.77 -5.28 -6.26
C LYS A 98 4.33 -3.87 -6.22
N LYS A 99 3.57 -2.87 -6.68
CA LYS A 99 3.92 -1.44 -6.59
C LYS A 99 3.07 -0.74 -5.55
N GLY A 100 3.67 0.24 -4.88
CA GLY A 100 2.99 1.08 -3.92
C GLY A 100 3.33 2.55 -4.12
N ASN A 101 2.39 3.43 -3.81
CA ASN A 101 2.62 4.87 -3.75
C ASN A 101 1.71 5.54 -2.74
N GLY A 102 2.06 6.77 -2.36
CA GLY A 102 1.26 7.55 -1.44
C GLY A 102 1.90 8.87 -1.04
N SER A 103 1.50 9.36 0.12
CA SER A 103 1.96 10.63 0.69
C SER A 103 2.48 10.48 2.11
N TRP A 104 3.31 11.43 2.50
CA TRP A 104 3.76 11.61 3.87
C TRP A 104 3.59 13.07 4.29
N SER A 105 3.43 13.30 5.58
CA SER A 105 3.40 14.65 6.16
C SER A 105 3.99 14.66 7.56
N ASN A 106 4.62 15.77 7.92
CA ASN A 106 5.10 16.04 9.27
C ASN A 106 4.81 17.50 9.61
N THR A 107 4.17 17.73 10.75
CA THR A 107 3.82 19.08 11.20
C THR A 107 5.02 19.85 11.75
N LEU A 108 6.15 19.17 12.00
CA LEU A 108 7.40 19.77 12.45
C LEU A 108 8.58 19.37 11.55
N PRO A 109 9.54 20.28 11.30
CA PRO A 109 9.59 21.69 11.75
C PRO A 109 8.51 22.57 11.08
N THR A 110 8.36 23.82 11.53
CA THR A 110 7.48 24.82 10.91
C THR A 110 8.27 25.60 9.86
N PRO A 111 7.80 25.74 8.60
CA PRO A 111 6.52 25.26 8.08
C PRO A 111 6.48 23.73 7.92
N ALA A 112 5.28 23.16 8.09
CA ALA A 112 5.03 21.73 7.97
C ALA A 112 5.56 21.18 6.64
N GLN A 113 6.13 19.99 6.70
CA GLN A 113 6.69 19.30 5.54
C GLN A 113 5.76 18.20 5.06
N TYR A 114 5.79 17.95 3.76
CA TYR A 114 4.97 16.94 3.12
C TYR A 114 5.59 16.49 1.81
N GLY A 115 5.11 15.38 1.29
CA GLY A 115 5.56 14.88 0.01
C GLY A 115 4.92 13.56 -0.38
N THR A 116 5.56 12.89 -1.33
CA THR A 116 5.10 11.64 -1.92
C THR A 116 6.11 10.54 -1.71
N TRP A 117 5.65 9.30 -1.79
CA TRP A 117 6.52 8.12 -1.80
C TRP A 117 6.07 7.13 -2.85
N LYS A 118 7.02 6.31 -3.30
CA LYS A 118 6.81 5.16 -4.19
C LYS A 118 7.71 4.01 -3.75
N GLY A 119 7.31 2.78 -4.03
CA GLY A 119 8.14 1.62 -3.76
C GLY A 119 7.56 0.32 -4.29
N ASP A 120 8.31 -0.74 -4.05
CA ASP A 120 8.04 -2.07 -4.58
C ASP A 120 8.16 -3.12 -3.47
N LYS A 121 7.40 -4.21 -3.63
CA LYS A 121 7.54 -5.42 -2.81
C LYS A 121 8.79 -6.20 -3.26
N LYS A 122 9.63 -6.61 -2.31
CA LYS A 122 10.81 -7.46 -2.57
C LYS A 122 10.44 -8.93 -2.75
#